data_AF-Q4UHX3-F1
#
_entry.id   AF-Q4UHX3-F1
#
_cell.length_a   1.000
_cell.length_b   1.000
_cell.length_c   1.000
_cell.angle_alpha   90.00
_cell.angle_beta   90.00
_cell.angle_gamma   90.00
#
_symmetry.space_group_name_H-M   'P 1'
#
loop_
_entity.id
_entity.type
_entity.pdbx_description
1 polymer ?
#
loop_
_entity_poly.entity_id
_entity_poly.type
_entity_poly.pdbx_seq_one_letter_code
_entity_poly.pdbx_strand_id
1 'polypeptide(L)'
;MGKKSEYKKSELIQMLNSSSTLREKNRAVKLLKKFDPNPKKHLDSSFQPNQATVTKYSSLQSFMCWRCDKIKQTMTKVKWETKEGLKIICTTCYTNLATYLEVARVRNLNINFKS
;
A
#
# COMPACT_ATOMS: atom_id res chain seq x y z
N MET A 1 20.91 28.41 -13.72
CA MET A 1 19.62 27.68 -13.55
C MET A 1 19.90 26.19 -13.54
N GLY A 2 19.89 25.55 -12.36
CA GLY A 2 20.23 24.13 -12.23
C GLY A 2 19.16 23.22 -12.81
N LYS A 3 19.57 22.27 -13.66
CA LYS A 3 18.73 21.25 -14.33
C LYS A 3 17.65 20.72 -13.38
N LYS A 4 16.37 20.94 -13.69
CA LYS A 4 15.26 20.17 -13.11
C LYS A 4 15.44 18.73 -13.58
N SER A 5 16.16 17.91 -12.83
CA SER A 5 16.11 16.46 -13.05
C SER A 5 14.72 16.00 -12.60
N GLU A 6 13.79 15.88 -13.55
CA GLU A 6 12.54 15.14 -13.33
C GLU A 6 12.91 13.69 -13.05
N TYR A 7 13.09 13.37 -11.77
CA TYR A 7 13.28 11.99 -11.34
C TYR A 7 12.07 11.16 -11.77
N LYS A 8 12.30 9.97 -12.31
CA LYS A 8 11.21 9.02 -12.54
C LYS A 8 10.73 8.45 -11.21
N LYS A 9 9.45 8.07 -11.14
CA LYS A 9 8.86 7.43 -9.95
C LYS A 9 9.66 6.19 -9.51
N SER A 10 10.10 5.37 -10.48
CA SER A 10 10.91 4.17 -10.24
C SER A 10 12.26 4.47 -9.56
N GLU A 11 12.95 5.54 -9.99
CA GLU A 11 14.23 5.95 -9.42
C GLU A 11 14.08 6.40 -7.96
N LEU A 12 13.00 7.12 -7.66
CA LEU A 12 12.70 7.56 -6.29
C LEU A 12 12.32 6.38 -5.38
N ILE A 13 11.64 5.36 -5.92
CA ILE A 13 11.35 4.12 -5.19
C ILE A 13 12.64 3.36 -4.91
N GLN A 14 13.53 3.27 -5.89
CA GLN A 14 14.84 2.66 -5.70
C GLN A 14 15.62 3.40 -4.61
N MET A 15 15.70 4.73 -4.67
CA MET A 15 16.32 5.56 -3.64
C MET A 15 15.72 5.32 -2.25
N LEU A 16 14.39 5.16 -2.15
CA LEU A 16 13.73 4.86 -0.88
C LEU A 16 14.18 3.52 -0.27
N ASN A 17 14.38 2.51 -1.11
CA ASN A 17 14.71 1.14 -0.71
C ASN A 17 16.23 0.94 -0.50
N SER A 18 17.08 1.63 -1.26
CA SER A 18 18.54 1.41 -1.27
C SER A 18 19.34 2.46 -0.52
N SER A 19 18.80 3.66 -0.26
CA SER A 19 19.55 4.72 0.43
C SER A 19 19.82 4.38 1.90
N SER A 20 21.06 4.67 2.35
CA SER A 20 21.47 4.58 3.75
C SER A 20 21.21 5.87 4.53
N THR A 21 21.04 7.02 3.87
CA THR A 21 20.94 8.32 4.57
C THR A 21 19.49 8.79 4.73
N LEU A 22 19.18 9.30 5.93
CA LEU A 22 17.85 9.84 6.25
C LEU A 22 17.48 11.02 5.34
N ARG A 23 18.46 11.83 4.94
CA ARG A 23 18.28 13.00 4.06
C ARG A 23 17.72 12.60 2.70
N GLU A 24 18.29 11.57 2.08
CA GLU A 24 17.85 11.07 0.77
C GLU A 24 16.48 10.40 0.85
N LYS A 25 16.22 9.58 1.88
CA LYS A 25 14.88 9.01 2.11
C LYS A 25 13.81 10.10 2.22
N ASN A 26 14.07 11.15 3.00
CA ASN A 26 13.14 12.26 3.15
C ASN A 26 12.94 13.06 1.85
N ARG A 27 13.99 13.22 1.03
CA ARG A 27 13.87 13.82 -0.30
C ARG A 27 13.01 12.97 -1.23
N ALA A 28 13.25 11.65 -1.27
CA ALA A 28 12.48 10.70 -2.07
C ALA A 28 10.99 10.74 -1.68
N VAL A 29 10.69 10.72 -0.38
CA VAL A 29 9.30 10.84 0.13
C VAL A 29 8.63 12.11 -0.36
N LYS A 30 9.30 13.28 -0.25
CA LYS A 30 8.75 14.56 -0.69
C LYS A 30 8.45 14.58 -2.19
N LEU A 31 9.33 14.00 -3.01
CA LEU A 31 9.14 13.94 -4.46
C LEU A 31 8.05 12.91 -4.84
N LEU A 32 8.01 11.74 -4.21
CA LEU A 32 7.00 10.71 -4.44
C LEU A 32 5.57 11.17 -4.13
N LYS A 33 5.39 12.09 -3.19
CA LYS A 33 4.07 12.70 -2.90
C LYS A 33 3.51 13.54 -4.05
N LYS A 34 4.35 13.99 -4.99
CA LYS A 34 3.94 14.80 -6.15
C LYS A 34 3.45 13.96 -7.32
N PHE A 35 3.69 12.66 -7.32
CA PHE A 35 3.23 11.78 -8.38
C PHE A 35 1.78 11.41 -8.16
N ASP A 36 1.02 11.44 -9.24
CA ASP A 36 -0.34 10.91 -9.21
C ASP A 36 -0.31 9.42 -8.88
N PRO A 37 -1.22 8.96 -8.00
CA PRO A 37 -1.36 7.55 -7.70
C PRO A 37 -1.97 6.83 -8.91
N ASN A 38 -1.47 5.62 -9.19
CA ASN A 38 -2.09 4.67 -10.11
C ASN A 38 -2.56 3.43 -9.32
N PRO A 39 -3.76 3.47 -8.70
CA PRO A 39 -4.26 2.41 -7.84
C PRO A 39 -4.44 1.07 -8.58
N LYS A 40 -4.08 -0.03 -7.92
CA LYS A 40 -4.17 -1.40 -8.42
C LYS A 40 -5.23 -2.16 -7.66
N LYS A 41 -6.40 -2.31 -8.29
CA LYS A 41 -7.57 -2.97 -7.69
C LYS A 41 -7.92 -4.32 -8.32
N HIS A 42 -7.17 -4.75 -9.33
CA HIS A 42 -7.47 -5.97 -10.10
C HIS A 42 -7.38 -7.25 -9.27
N LEU A 43 -6.75 -7.21 -8.09
CA LEU A 43 -6.69 -8.32 -7.14
C LEU A 43 -7.68 -8.19 -5.98
N ASP A 44 -8.45 -7.11 -5.88
CA ASP A 44 -9.32 -6.83 -4.72
C ASP A 44 -10.35 -7.94 -4.49
N SER A 45 -10.91 -8.52 -5.56
CA SER A 45 -11.88 -9.62 -5.50
C SER A 45 -11.30 -10.93 -4.96
N SER A 46 -9.97 -11.09 -5.03
CA SER A 46 -9.27 -12.27 -4.52
C SER A 46 -8.74 -12.11 -3.10
N PHE A 47 -8.93 -10.93 -2.49
CA PHE A 47 -8.47 -10.68 -1.14
C PHE A 47 -9.18 -11.59 -0.13
N GLN A 48 -8.40 -12.20 0.76
CA GLN A 48 -8.89 -12.91 1.94
C GLN A 48 -8.14 -12.43 3.17
N PRO A 49 -8.81 -12.23 4.33
CA PRO A 49 -8.14 -11.71 5.52
C PRO A 49 -6.99 -12.61 6.03
N ASN A 50 -7.11 -13.93 5.85
CA ASN A 50 -6.08 -14.90 6.25
C ASN A 50 -4.81 -14.86 5.37
N GLN A 51 -4.85 -14.20 4.22
CA GLN A 51 -3.69 -13.98 3.34
C GLN A 51 -2.94 -12.70 3.69
N ALA A 52 -3.39 -11.95 4.70
CA ALA A 52 -2.81 -10.69 5.08
C ALA A 52 -2.24 -10.73 6.50
N THR A 53 -1.02 -10.23 6.67
CA THR A 53 -0.36 -10.10 7.98
C THR A 53 0.01 -8.65 8.24
N VAL A 54 -0.45 -8.12 9.36
CA VAL A 54 -0.11 -6.78 9.83
C VAL A 54 1.20 -6.85 10.63
N THR A 55 2.28 -6.31 10.07
CA THR A 55 3.60 -6.26 10.72
C THR A 55 3.84 -4.89 11.34
N LYS A 56 4.14 -4.86 12.64
CA LYS A 56 4.58 -3.66 13.38
C LYS A 56 6.10 -3.60 13.43
N TYR A 57 6.65 -2.40 13.29
CA TYR A 57 8.08 -2.11 13.31
C TYR A 57 8.41 -1.19 14.48
N SER A 58 9.62 -1.31 15.04
CA SER A 58 10.11 -0.46 16.13
C SER A 58 10.42 0.98 15.72
N SER A 59 10.50 1.24 14.41
CA SER A 59 10.82 2.55 13.85
C SER A 59 9.97 2.88 12.63
N LEU A 60 9.84 4.18 12.34
CA LEU A 60 9.06 4.69 11.21
C LEU A 60 9.60 4.14 9.89
N GLN A 61 8.77 3.37 9.20
CA GLN A 61 9.09 2.82 7.89
C GLN A 61 8.54 3.71 6.79
N SER A 62 9.29 3.84 5.70
CA SER A 62 8.80 4.46 4.47
C SER A 62 8.64 3.40 3.38
N PHE A 63 7.50 3.37 2.69
CA PHE A 63 7.27 2.42 1.59
C PHE A 63 6.16 2.89 0.65
N MET A 64 6.18 2.41 -0.60
CA MET A 64 5.06 2.58 -1.53
C MET A 64 4.00 1.52 -1.27
N CYS A 65 2.76 1.94 -1.00
CA CYS A 65 1.64 1.00 -0.95
C CYS A 65 1.34 0.49 -2.36
N TRP A 66 1.39 -0.82 -2.58
CA TRP A 66 1.12 -1.43 -3.88
C TRP A 66 -0.29 -1.12 -4.40
N ARG A 67 -1.30 -1.16 -3.51
CA ARG A 67 -2.71 -1.00 -3.89
C ARG A 67 -3.10 0.43 -4.24
N CYS A 68 -2.74 1.41 -3.40
CA CYS A 68 -3.13 2.81 -3.67
C CYS A 68 -2.03 3.63 -4.34
N ASP A 69 -0.84 3.06 -4.54
CA ASP A 69 0.30 3.68 -5.21
C ASP A 69 0.73 5.03 -4.61
N LYS A 70 0.55 5.15 -3.29
CA LYS A 70 0.96 6.30 -2.48
C LYS A 70 2.11 5.92 -1.56
N ILE A 71 3.05 6.84 -1.40
CA ILE A 71 4.10 6.75 -0.37
C ILE A 71 3.47 6.82 1.02
N LYS A 72 3.92 5.95 1.92
CA LYS A 72 3.50 5.87 3.31
C LYS A 72 4.69 5.97 4.23
N GLN A 73 4.49 6.68 5.34
CA GLN A 73 5.41 6.73 6.47
C GLN A 73 4.63 6.27 7.70
N THR A 74 4.93 5.08 8.20
CA THR A 74 4.19 4.46 9.30
C THR A 74 5.02 3.36 9.95
N MET A 75 4.72 3.03 11.20
CA MET A 75 5.34 1.90 11.90
C MET A 75 4.67 0.57 11.58
N THR A 76 3.67 0.55 10.68
CA THR A 76 2.91 -0.66 10.35
C THR A 76 2.84 -0.88 8.84
N LYS A 77 3.16 -2.10 8.39
CA LYS A 77 2.93 -2.54 7.01
C LYS A 77 1.98 -3.73 7.01
N VAL A 78 1.23 -3.91 5.93
CA VAL A 78 0.46 -5.13 5.72
C VAL A 78 1.09 -5.89 4.56
N LYS A 79 1.52 -7.12 4.85
CA LYS A 79 1.95 -8.10 3.85
C LYS A 79 0.72 -8.84 3.36
N TRP A 80 0.48 -8.87 2.06
CA TRP A 80 -0.65 -9.55 1.44
C TRP A 80 -0.14 -10.54 0.41
N GLU A 81 -0.36 -11.83 0.67
CA GLU A 81 -0.05 -12.90 -0.26
C GLU A 81 -1.10 -12.93 -1.38
N THR A 82 -0.65 -12.86 -2.63
CA THR A 82 -1.52 -12.87 -3.81
C THR A 82 -1.04 -13.90 -4.82
N LYS A 83 -1.89 -14.21 -5.81
CA LYS A 83 -1.49 -15.01 -6.98
C LYS A 83 -0.33 -14.41 -7.78
N GLU A 84 -0.07 -13.10 -7.64
CA GLU A 84 1.04 -12.39 -8.27
C GLU A 84 2.23 -12.18 -7.30
N GLY A 85 2.27 -12.95 -6.22
CA GLY A 85 3.29 -12.87 -5.16
C GLY A 85 2.97 -11.85 -4.06
N LEU A 86 3.90 -11.71 -3.12
CA LEU A 86 3.76 -10.86 -1.94
C LEU A 86 3.63 -9.38 -2.32
N LYS A 87 2.55 -8.73 -1.87
CA LYS A 87 2.32 -7.29 -2.00
C LYS A 87 2.39 -6.61 -0.64
N ILE A 88 2.92 -5.40 -0.60
CA ILE A 88 2.94 -4.57 0.61
C ILE A 88 1.90 -3.46 0.47
N ILE A 89 0.91 -3.43 1.35
CA ILE A 89 -0.16 -2.44 1.35
C ILE A 89 -0.20 -1.65 2.67
N CYS A 90 -0.84 -0.48 2.64
CA CYS A 90 -1.06 0.32 3.83
C CYS A 90 -2.27 -0.17 4.63
N THR A 91 -2.30 0.12 5.93
CA THR A 91 -3.39 -0.25 6.83
C THR A 91 -4.75 0.24 6.33
N THR A 92 -4.86 1.46 5.79
CA THR A 92 -6.11 1.96 5.20
C THR A 92 -6.60 1.09 4.02
N CYS A 93 -5.69 0.61 3.17
CA CYS A 93 -6.08 -0.25 2.04
C CYS A 93 -6.54 -1.62 2.54
N TYR A 94 -5.84 -2.17 3.53
CA TYR A 94 -6.23 -3.40 4.20
C TYR A 94 -7.61 -3.29 4.85
N THR A 95 -7.84 -2.25 5.66
CA THR A 95 -9.15 -2.02 6.30
C THR A 95 -10.25 -1.90 5.27
N ASN A 96 -10.04 -1.12 4.20
CA ASN A 96 -11.06 -1.01 3.14
C ASN A 96 -11.39 -2.37 2.52
N LEU A 97 -10.38 -3.19 2.19
CA LEU A 97 -10.60 -4.54 1.64
C LEU A 97 -11.36 -5.44 2.61
N ALA A 98 -10.96 -5.46 3.89
CA ALA A 98 -11.63 -6.24 4.93
C ALA A 98 -13.08 -5.80 5.14
N THR A 99 -13.35 -4.49 5.17
CA THR A 99 -14.71 -3.94 5.30
C THR A 99 -15.59 -4.30 4.10
N TYR A 100 -15.06 -4.28 2.87
CA TYR A 100 -15.83 -4.71 1.69
C TYR A 100 -16.30 -6.16 1.79
N LEU A 101 -15.43 -7.06 2.26
CA LEU A 101 -15.80 -8.47 2.47
C LEU A 101 -16.87 -8.62 3.55
N GLU A 102 -16.72 -7.90 4.66
CA GLU A 102 -17.68 -7.98 5.76
C GLU A 102 -19.07 -7.47 5.34
N VAL A 103 -19.13 -6.36 4.59
CA VAL A 103 -20.39 -5.84 4.04
C VAL A 103 -21.04 -6.84 3.07
N ALA A 104 -20.24 -7.51 2.23
CA ALA A 104 -20.76 -8.54 1.32
C ALA A 104 -21.33 -9.74 2.10
N ARG A 105 -20.64 -10.19 3.16
CA ARG A 105 -21.09 -11.25 4.05
C ARG A 105 -22.43 -10.90 4.72
N VAL A 106 -22.54 -9.71 5.30
CA VAL A 106 -23.77 -9.23 5.96
C VAL A 106 -24.94 -9.13 4.98
N ARG A 107 -24.70 -8.65 3.75
CA ARG A 107 -25.75 -8.59 2.71
C ARG A 107 -26.29 -9.98 2.36
N ASN A 108 -25.42 -10.97 2.20
CA ASN A 108 -25.83 -12.34 1.91
C ASN A 108 -26.64 -12.95 3.06
N LEU A 109 -26.24 -12.71 4.31
CA LEU A 109 -27.01 -13.15 5.49
C LEU A 109 -28.41 -12.53 5.52
N ASN A 110 -28.53 -11.23 5.22
CA ASN A 110 -29.81 -10.53 5.21
C ASN A 110 -30.75 -10.99 4.08
N ILE A 111 -30.19 -11.41 2.93
CA ILE A 111 -30.99 -12.00 1.84
C ILE A 111 -31.53 -13.36 2.29
N ASN A 112 -30.67 -14.22 2.85
CA ASN A 112 -31.04 -15.56 3.30
C ASN A 112 -32.01 -15.56 4.50
N PHE A 113 -32.06 -14.47 5.29
CA PHE A 113 -33.03 -14.30 6.37
C PHE A 113 -34.42 -13.87 5.90
N LYS A 114 -34.53 -13.35 4.67
CA LYS A 114 -35.78 -12.83 4.09
C LYS A 114 -36.45 -13.81 3.12
N SER A 115 -35.78 -14.90 2.79
CA SER A 115 -36.26 -16.04 2.01
C SER A 115 -36.68 -17.18 2.93
#